data_AF-R7G701-F1
#
_entry.id   AF-R7G701-F1
#
_cell.length_a   1.000
_cell.length_b   1.000
_cell.length_c   1.000
_cell.angle_alpha   90.00
_cell.angle_beta   90.00
_cell.angle_gamma   90.00
#
_symmetry.space_group_name_H-M   'P 1'
#
loop_
_entity.id
_entity.type
_entity.pdbx_description
1 polymer ?
#
loop_
_entity_poly.entity_id
_entity_poly.type
_entity_poly.pdbx_seq_one_letter_code
_entity_poly.pdbx_strand_id
1 'polypeptide(L)'
;MDSGEIIKIEGYDSFIDKETLSKLTVKKYLDNDNVYLTPNMTYKPRLIKKEKGYVVNGSIAILIPKDENMTISSSQMNYIASDEFRTFYKIARNFQTRSLNVDKTSCYWFGINEEI
;
A
#
# COMPACT_ATOMS: atom_id res chain seq x y z
N MET A 1 -8.68 -0.61 -13.86
CA MET A 1 -8.64 -1.11 -12.46
C MET A 1 -7.38 -0.68 -11.70
N ASP A 2 -6.62 0.31 -12.20
CA ASP A 2 -5.41 0.82 -11.54
C ASP A 2 -5.50 2.31 -11.21
N SER A 3 -6.72 2.85 -11.11
CA SER A 3 -7.01 4.26 -10.82
C SER A 3 -6.64 4.68 -9.40
N GLY A 4 -6.31 3.74 -8.51
CA GLY A 4 -6.09 4.02 -7.08
C GLY A 4 -7.39 4.39 -6.34
N GLU A 5 -8.55 4.18 -6.96
CA GLU A 5 -9.83 4.50 -6.35
C GLU A 5 -10.25 3.44 -5.34
N ILE A 6 -10.75 3.89 -4.18
CA ILE A 6 -11.44 3.04 -3.22
C ILE A 6 -12.90 2.93 -3.66
N ILE A 7 -13.32 1.73 -4.03
CA ILE A 7 -14.70 1.45 -4.44
C ILE A 7 -15.47 0.98 -3.22
N LYS A 8 -16.58 1.66 -2.90
CA LYS A 8 -17.52 1.20 -1.87
C LYS A 8 -18.45 0.15 -2.47
N ILE A 9 -18.45 -1.05 -1.89
CA ILE A 9 -19.31 -2.15 -2.29
C ILE A 9 -20.31 -2.37 -1.15
N GLU A 10 -21.60 -2.28 -1.47
CA GLU A 10 -22.67 -2.45 -0.49
C GLU A 10 -22.57 -3.83 0.19
N GLY A 11 -22.62 -3.84 1.53
CA GLY A 11 -22.54 -5.06 2.34
C GLY A 11 -21.13 -5.66 2.50
N TYR A 12 -20.09 -5.06 1.93
CA TYR A 12 -18.72 -5.57 2.00
C TYR A 12 -17.91 -5.06 3.21
N ASP A 13 -18.37 -3.97 3.82
CA ASP A 13 -17.72 -3.37 4.98
C ASP A 13 -17.74 -4.33 6.17
N SER A 14 -16.59 -4.45 6.84
CA SER A 14 -16.40 -5.27 8.03
C SER A 14 -16.01 -4.40 9.21
N PHE A 15 -16.61 -4.69 10.36
CA PHE A 15 -16.40 -3.92 11.59
C PHE A 15 -15.64 -4.75 12.63
N ILE A 16 -14.81 -4.07 13.43
CA ILE A 16 -14.09 -4.65 14.56
C ILE A 16 -14.38 -3.82 15.80
N ASP A 17 -14.62 -4.46 16.95
CA ASP A 17 -14.86 -3.75 18.19
C ASP A 17 -13.57 -3.13 18.75
N LYS A 18 -13.74 -2.08 19.56
CA LYS A 18 -12.62 -1.30 20.09
C LYS A 18 -11.74 -2.11 21.04
N GLU A 19 -12.29 -3.08 21.76
CA GLU A 19 -11.54 -3.89 22.72
C GLU A 19 -10.60 -4.85 21.99
N THR A 20 -11.11 -5.57 20.98
CA THR A 20 -10.30 -6.43 20.12
C THR A 20 -9.26 -5.61 19.38
N LEU A 21 -9.66 -4.49 18.76
CA LEU A 21 -8.73 -3.61 18.05
C LEU A 21 -7.61 -3.10 18.97
N SER A 22 -7.91 -2.84 20.24
CA SER A 22 -6.92 -2.34 21.21
C SER A 22 -5.71 -3.26 21.39
N LYS A 23 -5.88 -4.56 21.13
CA LYS A 23 -4.88 -5.61 21.27
C LYS A 23 -4.06 -5.81 19.98
N LEU A 24 -4.43 -5.16 18.88
CA LEU A 24 -3.78 -5.33 17.57
C LEU A 24 -2.80 -4.20 17.26
N THR A 25 -1.66 -4.56 16.68
CA THR A 25 -0.63 -3.62 16.21
C THR A 25 -1.16 -2.66 15.14
N VAL A 26 -2.21 -3.01 14.39
CA VAL A 26 -2.78 -2.11 13.37
C VAL A 26 -3.48 -0.88 13.96
N LYS A 27 -3.86 -0.91 15.25
CA LYS A 27 -4.55 0.18 15.95
C LYS A 27 -3.85 1.53 15.80
N LYS A 28 -2.51 1.55 15.88
CA LYS A 28 -1.70 2.78 15.74
C LYS A 28 -1.86 3.49 14.39
N TYR A 29 -2.48 2.84 13.40
CA TYR A 29 -2.77 3.43 12.10
C TYR A 29 -4.24 3.82 11.90
N LEU A 30 -5.14 3.68 12.89
CA LEU A 30 -6.56 3.99 12.74
C LEU A 30 -6.79 5.41 12.15
N ASP A 31 -6.16 6.41 12.76
CA ASP A 31 -6.25 7.82 12.35
C ASP A 31 -4.94 8.39 11.82
N ASN A 32 -4.02 7.51 11.38
CA ASN A 32 -2.79 7.92 10.71
C ASN A 32 -3.05 7.99 9.20
N ASP A 33 -3.02 9.19 8.62
CA ASP A 33 -3.13 9.50 7.20
C ASP A 33 -1.80 9.84 6.52
N ASN A 34 -0.68 9.71 7.25
CA ASN A 34 0.69 9.87 6.74
C ASN A 34 1.31 8.54 6.29
N VAL A 35 0.47 7.58 5.90
CA VAL A 35 0.89 6.26 5.40
C VAL A 35 0.19 5.95 4.08
N TYR A 36 0.79 5.04 3.32
CA TYR A 36 0.25 4.60 2.03
C TYR A 36 -0.13 3.13 2.11
N LEU A 37 -1.10 2.71 1.30
CA LEU A 37 -1.58 1.34 1.25
C LEU A 37 -1.25 0.74 -0.11
N THR A 38 -0.86 -0.53 -0.10
CA THR A 38 -0.66 -1.34 -1.30
C THR A 38 -1.25 -2.73 -1.08
N PRO A 39 -1.82 -3.38 -2.11
CA PRO A 39 -2.17 -4.78 -1.99
C PRO A 39 -0.95 -5.61 -1.54
N ASN A 40 -1.13 -6.42 -0.51
CA ASN A 40 -0.11 -7.39 -0.13
C ASN A 40 -0.06 -8.51 -1.19
N MET A 41 1.07 -9.21 -1.32
CA MET A 41 1.18 -10.35 -2.24
C MET A 41 0.89 -10.02 -3.72
N THR A 42 1.35 -8.88 -4.23
CA THR A 42 1.05 -8.41 -5.60
C THR A 42 2.29 -8.24 -6.49
N TYR A 43 2.15 -8.55 -7.78
CA TYR A 43 3.06 -8.13 -8.87
C TYR A 43 2.55 -6.92 -9.65
N LYS A 44 1.42 -6.37 -9.21
CA LYS A 44 0.82 -5.13 -9.71
C LYS A 44 0.91 -4.09 -8.59
N PRO A 45 2.11 -3.54 -8.32
CA PRO A 45 2.27 -2.46 -7.37
C PRO A 45 1.33 -1.31 -7.74
N ARG A 46 0.68 -0.76 -6.73
CA ARG A 46 -0.16 0.44 -6.81
C ARG A 46 -0.34 0.98 -5.41
N LEU A 47 -0.39 2.29 -5.27
CA LEU A 47 -0.46 2.96 -3.99
C LEU A 47 -1.72 3.80 -3.90
N ILE A 48 -2.24 3.91 -2.68
CA ILE A 48 -3.23 4.92 -2.30
C ILE A 48 -2.79 5.54 -0.99
N LYS A 49 -3.10 6.82 -0.78
CA LYS A 49 -2.92 7.46 0.53
C LYS A 49 -4.01 6.96 1.48
N LYS A 50 -3.65 6.61 2.71
CA LYS A 50 -4.61 6.16 3.72
C LYS A 50 -5.44 7.35 4.24
N GLU A 51 -6.74 7.16 4.43
CA GLU A 51 -7.59 8.13 5.15
C GLU A 51 -7.82 7.70 6.61
N LYS A 52 -8.40 8.58 7.42
CA LYS A 52 -8.68 8.34 8.85
C LYS A 52 -9.93 7.48 9.07
N GLY A 53 -10.11 6.97 10.29
CA GLY A 53 -11.34 6.29 10.69
C GLY A 53 -11.47 4.81 10.29
N TYR A 54 -10.42 4.20 9.73
CA TYR A 54 -10.41 2.76 9.42
C TYR A 54 -9.04 2.11 9.62
N VAL A 55 -9.06 0.79 9.76
CA VAL A 55 -7.89 -0.09 9.75
C VAL A 55 -8.00 -1.09 8.60
N VAL A 56 -6.88 -1.69 8.23
CA VAL A 56 -6.81 -2.70 7.18
C VAL A 56 -6.53 -4.08 7.77
N ASN A 57 -6.95 -5.14 7.07
CA ASN A 57 -6.60 -6.51 7.42
C ASN A 57 -5.25 -6.92 6.77
N GLY A 58 -4.87 -8.20 6.90
CA GLY A 58 -3.59 -8.73 6.42
C GLY A 58 -3.40 -8.79 4.88
N SER A 59 -4.45 -8.54 4.08
CA SER A 59 -4.33 -8.51 2.62
C SER A 59 -3.78 -7.18 2.09
N ILE A 60 -3.61 -6.17 2.95
CA ILE A 60 -3.09 -4.84 2.60
C ILE A 60 -1.82 -4.59 3.41
N ALA A 61 -0.77 -4.14 2.74
CA ALA A 61 0.44 -3.66 3.40
C ALA A 61 0.36 -2.14 3.62
N ILE A 62 0.73 -1.71 4.84
CA ILE A 62 0.88 -0.30 5.19
C ILE A 62 2.35 0.09 4.94
N LEU A 63 2.56 0.98 3.98
CA LEU A 63 3.87 1.57 3.68
C LEU A 63 4.04 2.85 4.49
N ILE A 64 5.11 2.89 5.29
CA ILE A 64 5.45 4.01 6.15
C ILE A 64 6.58 4.77 5.44
N PRO A 65 6.39 6.04 5.08
CA PRO A 65 7.46 6.88 4.54
C PRO A 65 8.66 6.92 5.49
N LYS A 66 9.87 6.97 4.94
CA LYS A 66 11.10 7.11 5.75
C LYS A 66 11.23 8.50 6.38
N ASP A 67 10.67 9.51 5.72
CA ASP A 67 10.57 10.88 6.20
C ASP A 67 9.09 11.22 6.36
N GLU A 68 8.69 11.74 7.52
CA GLU A 68 7.30 12.08 7.83
C GLU A 68 6.76 13.23 6.97
N ASN A 69 7.64 14.06 6.40
CA ASN A 69 7.27 15.16 5.50
C ASN A 69 7.08 14.69 4.04
N MET A 70 7.42 13.44 3.74
CA MET A 70 7.36 12.89 2.40
C MET A 70 5.91 12.66 1.97
N THR A 71 5.51 13.34 0.90
CA THR A 71 4.22 13.11 0.24
C THR A 71 4.46 12.55 -1.16
N ILE A 72 3.82 11.43 -1.48
CA ILE A 72 3.85 10.82 -2.81
C ILE A 72 2.76 11.48 -3.64
N SER A 73 3.16 12.14 -4.72
CA SER A 73 2.26 12.81 -5.64
C SER A 73 1.40 11.81 -6.42
N SER A 74 0.28 12.29 -7.00
CA SER A 74 -0.54 11.46 -7.88
C SER A 74 0.22 11.01 -9.14
N SER A 75 1.12 11.84 -9.67
CA SER A 75 1.99 11.44 -10.81
C SER A 75 2.88 10.27 -10.43
N GLN A 76 3.50 10.30 -9.26
CA GLN A 76 4.34 9.22 -8.77
C GLN A 76 3.53 7.95 -8.46
N MET A 77 2.34 8.06 -7.87
CA MET A 77 1.45 6.91 -7.66
C MET A 77 1.02 6.26 -8.98
N ASN A 78 0.72 7.07 -10.00
CA ASN A 78 0.40 6.59 -11.35
C ASN A 78 1.60 5.90 -12.00
N TYR A 79 2.80 6.45 -11.83
CA TYR A 79 4.03 5.82 -12.32
C TYR A 79 4.26 4.45 -11.66
N ILE A 80 4.09 4.33 -10.35
CA ILE A 80 4.21 3.05 -9.62
C ILE A 80 3.19 2.01 -10.13
N ALA A 81 2.02 2.46 -10.58
CA ALA A 81 0.99 1.61 -11.17
C ALA A 81 1.23 1.26 -12.65
N SER A 82 2.21 1.89 -13.32
CA SER A 82 2.49 1.72 -14.75
C SER A 82 3.10 0.37 -15.12
N ASP A 83 3.02 0.02 -16.40
CA ASP A 83 3.65 -1.20 -16.92
C ASP A 83 5.18 -1.15 -16.92
N GLU A 84 5.76 0.05 -17.02
CA GLU A 84 7.19 0.27 -16.86
C GLU A 84 7.64 -0.12 -15.44
N PHE A 85 7.00 0.47 -14.42
CA PHE A 85 7.35 0.17 -13.04
C PHE A 85 7.07 -1.29 -12.67
N ARG A 86 6.00 -1.89 -13.19
CA ARG A 86 5.74 -3.34 -13.03
C ARG A 86 6.84 -4.20 -13.62
N THR A 87 7.38 -3.81 -14.76
CA THR A 87 8.49 -4.52 -15.41
C THR A 87 9.75 -4.43 -14.56
N PHE A 88 10.10 -3.22 -14.11
CA PHE A 88 11.16 -3.00 -13.14
C PHE A 88 10.99 -3.84 -11.87
N TYR A 89 9.80 -3.80 -11.26
CA TYR A 89 9.52 -4.51 -10.02
C TYR A 89 9.61 -6.03 -10.19
N LYS A 90 9.16 -6.58 -11.33
CA LYS A 90 9.35 -8.00 -11.64
C LYS A 90 10.82 -8.39 -11.75
N ILE A 91 11.64 -7.57 -12.42
CA ILE A 91 13.09 -7.77 -12.50
C ILE A 91 13.71 -7.74 -11.10
N ALA A 92 13.38 -6.72 -10.29
CA ALA A 92 13.86 -6.58 -8.91
C ALA A 92 13.46 -7.75 -8.00
N ARG A 93 12.34 -8.42 -8.30
CA ARG A 93 11.88 -9.64 -7.63
C ARG A 93 12.34 -10.93 -8.34
N ASN A 94 13.38 -10.86 -9.18
CA ASN A 94 13.97 -11.98 -9.93
C ASN A 94 12.96 -12.80 -10.75
N PHE A 95 11.96 -12.14 -11.34
CA PHE A 95 10.88 -12.79 -12.10
C PHE A 95 10.21 -13.95 -11.35
N GLN A 96 10.22 -13.92 -10.02
CA GLN A 96 9.56 -14.95 -9.25
C GLN A 96 8.08 -15.01 -9.65
N THR A 97 7.52 -16.22 -9.70
CA THR A 97 6.13 -16.45 -10.13
C THR A 97 5.15 -16.60 -8.95
N ARG A 98 5.67 -16.74 -7.73
CA ARG A 98 4.88 -16.82 -6.49
C ARG A 98 4.80 -15.47 -5.82
N SER A 99 3.59 -14.95 -5.67
CA SER A 99 3.30 -13.73 -4.95
C SER A 99 3.89 -13.77 -3.54
N LEU A 100 4.73 -12.80 -3.24
CA LEU A 100 5.40 -12.66 -1.95
C LEU A 100 4.81 -11.49 -1.18
N ASN A 101 4.81 -11.61 0.14
CA ASN A 101 4.45 -10.50 1.00
C ASN A 101 5.30 -9.26 0.69
N VAL A 102 4.68 -8.10 0.83
CA VAL A 102 5.41 -6.85 0.91
C VAL A 102 6.01 -6.79 2.31
N ASP A 103 7.33 -6.80 2.36
CA ASP A 103 8.16 -6.86 3.56
C ASP A 103 9.24 -5.78 3.50
N LYS A 104 10.11 -5.74 4.52
CA LYS A 104 11.18 -4.75 4.62
C LYS A 104 12.13 -4.74 3.42
N THR A 105 12.32 -5.89 2.76
CA THR A 105 13.24 -6.02 1.62
C THR A 105 12.55 -5.61 0.32
N SER A 106 11.31 -6.02 0.14
CA SER A 106 10.56 -5.76 -1.08
C SER A 106 9.93 -4.37 -1.15
N CYS A 107 9.67 -3.74 -0.01
CA CYS A 107 9.24 -2.34 0.04
C CYS A 107 10.36 -1.39 -0.38
N TYR A 108 11.64 -1.80 -0.30
CA TYR A 108 12.76 -1.00 -0.79
C TYR A 108 12.61 -0.66 -2.28
N TRP A 109 12.04 -1.58 -3.07
CA TRP A 109 11.82 -1.39 -4.50
C TRP A 109 10.60 -0.53 -4.83
N PHE A 110 9.79 -0.14 -3.82
CA PHE A 110 8.79 0.93 -3.97
C PHE A 110 9.49 2.30 -3.85
N GLY A 111 10.44 2.54 -4.77
CA GLY A 111 11.20 3.79 -4.85
C GLY A 111 10.39 4.93 -5.47
N ILE A 112 10.92 6.15 -5.34
CA ILE A 112 10.41 7.35 -6.01
C ILE A 112 11.26 7.63 -7.23
N ASN A 113 10.63 8.03 -8.33
CA ASN A 113 11.34 8.55 -9.48
C ASN A 113 11.52 10.05 -9.28
N GLU A 114 12.75 10.52 -9.10
CA GLU A 114 13.05 11.94 -8.86
C GLU A 114 12.84 12.81 -10.10
N GLU A 115 12.65 12.20 -11.27
CA GLU A 115 12.37 12.89 -12.53
C GLU A 115 10.87 13.18 -12.74
N ILE A 116 10.00 12.75 -11.81
CA ILE A 116 8.52 12.88 -11.88
C ILE A 116 7.97 13.93 -10.91
#